data_AF-A0A9D0YXV7-F1
#
_entry.id   AF-A0A9D0YXV7-F1
#
_cell.length_a   1.000
_cell.length_b   1.000
_cell.length_c   1.000
_cell.angle_alpha   90.00
_cell.angle_beta   90.00
_cell.angle_gamma   90.00
#
_symmetry.space_group_name_H-M   'P 1'
#
loop_
_entity.id
_entity.type
_entity.pdbx_description
1 polymer ?
#
loop_
_entity_poly.entity_id
_entity_poly.type
_entity_poly.pdbx_seq_one_letter_code
_entity_poly.pdbx_strand_id
1 'polypeptide(L)'
;MIAWLARLFLGREQDFRDARVRQVYGMLCGAMGIALNLLLFAGKLLASAWTGSVAMAADAFNNLSDAGSSVVTLVGFKLSRQKPDTEHPFGHGRIEYIAGLVVAMAIVLMGVELLKTSVEKIASPEEIVFHPVSLVILLAAVAVKMYMAFYNRSVGQKIDSAAMRATAADSLSDTAATGAVLVATLISHFAGINLDGWCGLLVALFILWTGLRAFKETVDPLLGQPPRKEVIDHIGRLVRSHPEIIGMHDLIVHDYGPGRMMISLHAEVPASGDVLALHDVIDNAERELRDSLGCTAVIHMDPVVTDDALTDCTRERVAEAVKALDERVSIHDFRMVSGPTHTNLIFDVAVPYDVSLSENEIRQRIDHLVRALDERYFAVVEIDRVYIEA
;
A
#
# COMPACT_ATOMS: atom_id res chain seq x y z
N MET A 1 -0.50 -33.23 5.99
CA MET A 1 0.46 -32.62 6.95
C MET A 1 -0.11 -31.40 7.67
N ILE A 2 -0.55 -30.34 6.98
CA ILE A 2 -1.00 -29.09 7.62
C ILE A 2 -2.19 -29.29 8.58
N ALA A 3 -3.22 -30.03 8.16
CA ALA A 3 -4.35 -30.35 9.04
C ALA A 3 -3.96 -31.19 10.26
N TRP A 4 -2.88 -31.97 10.17
CA TRP A 4 -2.37 -32.75 11.30
C TRP A 4 -1.60 -31.84 12.28
N LEU A 5 -0.74 -30.95 11.77
CA LEU A 5 -0.06 -29.95 12.58
C LEU A 5 -1.06 -29.02 13.28
N ALA A 6 -2.09 -28.56 12.56
CA ALA A 6 -3.13 -27.70 13.13
C ALA A 6 -3.88 -28.35 14.31
N ARG A 7 -4.10 -29.68 14.26
CA ARG A 7 -4.73 -30.43 15.36
C ARG A 7 -3.89 -30.44 16.64
N LEU A 8 -2.57 -30.30 16.56
CA LEU A 8 -1.71 -30.20 17.75
C LEU A 8 -1.90 -28.88 18.49
N PHE A 9 -2.24 -27.81 17.77
CA PHE A 9 -2.41 -26.46 18.34
C PHE A 9 -3.87 -26.13 18.69
N LEU A 10 -4.85 -26.69 17.97
CA LEU A 10 -6.27 -26.31 18.05
C LEU A 10 -7.19 -27.43 18.55
N GLY A 11 -6.72 -28.68 18.67
CA GLY A 11 -7.58 -29.82 18.97
C GLY A 11 -8.33 -30.38 17.75
N ARG A 12 -9.27 -31.31 17.98
CA ARG A 12 -9.99 -32.06 16.92
C ARG A 12 -11.19 -31.31 16.33
N GLU A 13 -11.92 -30.54 17.13
CA GLU A 13 -13.02 -29.69 16.66
C GLU A 13 -12.46 -28.33 16.24
N GLN A 14 -12.69 -27.95 14.99
CA GLN A 14 -12.14 -26.73 14.40
C GLN A 14 -13.25 -26.03 13.61
N ASP A 15 -13.66 -24.85 14.08
CA ASP A 15 -14.48 -23.95 13.28
C ASP A 15 -13.57 -23.07 12.43
N PHE A 16 -13.60 -23.25 11.11
CA PHE A 16 -12.78 -22.47 10.19
C PHE A 16 -13.20 -21.00 10.09
N ARG A 17 -14.33 -20.61 10.69
CA ARG A 17 -14.75 -19.21 10.82
C ARG A 17 -14.11 -18.48 12.00
N ASP A 18 -13.59 -19.21 12.98
CA ASP A 18 -12.89 -18.62 14.13
C ASP A 18 -11.57 -17.98 13.68
N ALA A 19 -11.37 -16.70 14.04
CA ALA A 19 -10.17 -15.93 13.76
C ALA A 19 -8.89 -16.65 14.23
N ARG A 20 -8.94 -17.36 15.37
CA ARG A 20 -7.80 -18.10 15.90
C ARG A 20 -7.44 -19.30 15.02
N VAL A 21 -8.43 -20.05 14.55
CA VAL A 21 -8.24 -21.20 13.65
C VAL A 21 -7.65 -20.71 12.33
N ARG A 22 -8.22 -19.64 11.75
CA ARG A 22 -7.72 -19.02 10.51
C ARG A 22 -6.25 -18.60 10.64
N GLN A 23 -5.90 -17.95 11.76
CA GLN A 23 -4.53 -17.48 12.01
C GLN A 23 -3.53 -18.65 12.10
N VAL A 24 -3.86 -19.71 12.83
CA VAL A 24 -2.97 -20.88 12.98
C VAL A 24 -2.76 -21.59 11.64
N TYR A 25 -3.82 -21.78 10.85
CA TYR A 25 -3.69 -22.36 9.51
C TYR A 25 -2.86 -21.48 8.59
N GLY A 26 -3.08 -20.16 8.58
CA GLY A 26 -2.28 -19.22 7.81
C GLY A 26 -0.79 -19.26 8.19
N MET A 27 -0.48 -19.24 9.49
CA MET A 27 0.89 -19.30 9.99
C MET A 27 1.58 -20.62 9.63
N LEU A 28 0.90 -21.76 9.82
CA LEU A 28 1.45 -23.08 9.46
C LEU A 28 1.70 -23.21 7.96
N CYS A 29 0.79 -22.71 7.13
CA CYS A 29 0.96 -22.72 5.67
C CYS A 29 2.11 -21.80 5.24
N GLY A 30 2.20 -20.60 5.81
CA GLY A 30 3.29 -19.66 5.55
C GLY A 30 4.66 -20.22 5.95
N ALA A 31 4.78 -20.77 7.15
CA ALA A 31 6.03 -21.39 7.63
C ALA A 31 6.46 -22.58 6.77
N MET A 32 5.50 -23.43 6.38
CA MET A 32 5.75 -24.53 5.45
C MET A 32 6.20 -24.02 4.08
N GLY A 33 5.54 -22.98 3.57
CA GLY A 33 5.86 -22.36 2.28
C GLY A 33 7.28 -21.81 2.25
N ILE A 34 7.71 -21.10 3.30
CA ILE A 34 9.08 -20.61 3.45
C ILE A 34 10.08 -21.76 3.41
N ALA A 35 9.86 -22.81 4.24
CA ALA A 35 10.79 -23.93 4.32
C ALA A 35 10.92 -24.66 2.97
N LEU A 36 9.81 -24.89 2.27
CA LEU A 36 9.83 -25.53 0.96
C LEU A 36 10.50 -24.65 -0.10
N ASN A 37 10.20 -23.36 -0.15
CA ASN A 37 10.82 -22.44 -1.10
C ASN A 37 12.34 -22.30 -0.88
N LEU A 38 12.80 -22.27 0.37
CA LEU A 38 14.24 -22.28 0.68
C LEU A 38 14.91 -23.59 0.27
N LEU A 39 14.25 -24.73 0.47
CA LEU A 39 14.74 -26.04 0.03
C LEU A 39 14.85 -26.11 -1.49
N LEU A 40 13.82 -25.59 -2.20
CA LEU A 40 13.82 -25.51 -3.65
C LEU A 40 14.91 -24.60 -4.19
N PHE A 41 15.07 -23.41 -3.58
CA PHE A 41 16.16 -22.50 -3.91
C PHE A 41 17.52 -23.19 -3.78
N ALA A 42 17.82 -23.82 -2.63
CA ALA A 42 19.08 -24.49 -2.42
C ALA A 42 19.32 -25.63 -3.42
N GLY A 43 18.31 -26.48 -3.66
CA GLY A 43 18.40 -27.58 -4.61
C GLY A 43 18.65 -27.10 -6.04
N LYS A 44 17.86 -26.13 -6.51
CA LYS A 44 17.99 -25.58 -7.87
C LYS A 44 19.29 -24.80 -8.06
N LEU A 45 19.76 -24.08 -7.05
CA LEU A 45 21.03 -23.35 -7.10
C LEU A 45 22.21 -24.33 -7.21
N LEU A 46 22.21 -25.43 -6.45
CA LEU A 46 23.22 -26.49 -6.58
C LEU A 46 23.20 -27.12 -7.97
N ALA A 47 22.00 -27.40 -8.49
CA ALA A 47 21.83 -27.96 -9.82
C ALA A 47 22.28 -26.99 -10.93
N SER A 48 22.03 -25.69 -10.75
CA SER A 48 22.53 -24.62 -11.62
C SER A 48 24.06 -24.57 -11.59
N ALA A 49 24.67 -24.60 -10.40
CA ALA A 49 26.13 -24.58 -10.25
C ALA A 49 26.82 -25.79 -10.93
N TRP A 50 26.21 -26.97 -10.92
CA TRP A 50 26.75 -28.15 -11.60
C TRP A 50 26.56 -28.16 -13.11
N THR A 51 25.49 -27.53 -13.60
CA THR A 51 25.13 -27.54 -15.04
C THR A 51 25.57 -26.28 -15.78
N GLY A 52 25.92 -25.22 -15.05
CA GLY A 52 26.10 -23.87 -15.57
C GLY A 52 24.79 -23.21 -16.02
N SER A 53 23.60 -23.78 -15.73
CA SER A 53 22.32 -23.27 -16.26
C SER A 53 21.88 -21.98 -15.58
N VAL A 54 21.71 -20.92 -16.39
CA VAL A 54 21.25 -19.61 -15.94
C VAL A 54 19.73 -19.61 -15.76
N ALA A 55 18.99 -20.35 -16.58
CA ALA A 55 17.54 -20.48 -16.42
C ALA A 55 17.18 -21.18 -15.09
N MET A 56 17.96 -22.20 -14.70
CA MET A 56 17.81 -22.85 -13.39
C MET A 56 18.20 -21.93 -12.23
N ALA A 57 19.24 -21.09 -12.40
CA ALA A 57 19.58 -20.08 -11.40
C ALA A 57 18.42 -19.09 -11.19
N ALA A 58 17.88 -18.55 -12.28
CA ALA A 58 16.78 -17.61 -12.23
C ALA A 58 15.53 -18.21 -11.57
N ASP A 59 15.17 -19.44 -11.94
CA ASP A 59 14.07 -20.19 -11.32
C ASP A 59 14.34 -20.50 -9.82
N ALA A 60 15.59 -20.72 -9.42
CA ALA A 60 15.96 -20.82 -8.00
C ALA A 60 15.70 -19.51 -7.25
N PHE A 61 16.21 -18.40 -7.77
CA PHE A 61 16.08 -17.08 -7.14
C PHE A 61 14.63 -16.60 -7.08
N ASN A 62 13.77 -17.02 -8.02
CA ASN A 62 12.33 -16.80 -7.91
C ASN A 62 11.77 -17.47 -6.63
N ASN A 63 12.17 -18.71 -6.31
CA ASN A 63 11.74 -19.34 -5.06
C ASN A 63 12.34 -18.68 -3.82
N LEU A 64 13.54 -18.09 -3.92
CA LEU A 64 14.08 -17.26 -2.85
C LEU A 64 13.23 -16.00 -2.63
N SER A 65 12.76 -15.35 -3.71
CA SER A 65 11.83 -14.22 -3.66
C SER A 65 10.55 -14.60 -2.91
N ASP A 66 9.93 -15.73 -3.26
CA ASP A 66 8.71 -16.22 -2.60
C ASP A 66 8.91 -16.47 -1.09
N ALA A 67 10.08 -17.04 -0.73
CA ALA A 67 10.47 -17.24 0.67
C ALA A 67 10.67 -15.88 1.36
N GLY A 68 11.35 -14.94 0.71
CA GLY A 68 11.59 -13.58 1.19
C GLY A 68 10.29 -12.84 1.50
N SER A 69 9.35 -12.80 0.55
CA SER A 69 8.04 -12.17 0.74
C SER A 69 7.26 -12.81 1.90
N SER A 70 7.33 -14.13 2.03
CA SER A 70 6.69 -14.85 3.14
C SER A 70 7.37 -14.57 4.50
N VAL A 71 8.69 -14.43 4.53
CA VAL A 71 9.46 -14.04 5.74
C VAL A 71 9.13 -12.61 6.13
N VAL A 72 9.10 -11.66 5.18
CA VAL A 72 8.67 -10.27 5.42
C VAL A 72 7.27 -10.26 6.01
N THR A 73 6.36 -11.05 5.46
CA THR A 73 5.01 -11.18 6.01
C THR A 73 5.05 -11.67 7.47
N LEU A 74 5.74 -12.78 7.77
CA LEU A 74 5.74 -13.35 9.13
C LEU A 74 6.50 -12.50 10.17
N VAL A 75 7.69 -12.02 9.81
CA VAL A 75 8.57 -11.26 10.70
C VAL A 75 8.12 -9.80 10.77
N GLY A 76 7.77 -9.20 9.63
CA GLY A 76 7.21 -7.86 9.52
C GLY A 76 5.96 -7.72 10.39
N PHE A 77 5.00 -8.66 10.31
CA PHE A 77 3.83 -8.64 11.19
C PHE A 77 4.17 -8.77 12.68
N LYS A 78 5.20 -9.53 13.03
CA LYS A 78 5.59 -9.69 14.43
C LYS A 78 6.22 -8.41 14.99
N LEU A 79 7.08 -7.77 14.19
CA LEU A 79 7.77 -6.54 14.59
C LEU A 79 6.86 -5.31 14.51
N SER A 80 5.97 -5.22 13.50
CA SER A 80 5.02 -4.11 13.33
C SER A 80 3.99 -4.02 14.47
N ARG A 81 3.72 -5.14 15.13
CA ARG A 81 2.86 -5.23 16.32
C ARG A 81 3.53 -4.82 17.62
N GLN A 82 4.84 -4.51 17.63
CA GLN A 82 5.49 -3.99 18.83
C GLN A 82 4.85 -2.66 19.24
N LYS A 83 4.49 -2.55 20.52
CA LYS A 83 3.85 -1.35 21.06
C LYS A 83 4.77 -0.13 20.90
N PRO A 84 4.22 1.09 20.86
CA PRO A 84 5.03 2.30 20.94
C PRO A 84 5.96 2.30 22.14
N ASP A 85 7.13 2.93 21.99
CA ASP A 85 8.10 3.16 23.05
C ASP A 85 8.67 4.58 22.96
N THR A 86 9.69 4.88 23.77
CA THR A 86 10.30 6.21 23.86
C THR A 86 11.07 6.62 22.60
N GLU A 87 11.59 5.67 21.83
CA GLU A 87 12.31 5.95 20.58
C GLU A 87 11.33 6.03 19.41
N HIS A 88 10.21 5.30 19.51
CA HIS A 88 9.18 5.18 18.48
C HIS A 88 7.78 5.43 19.09
N PRO A 89 7.37 6.70 19.31
CA PRO A 89 6.12 7.04 19.97
C PRO A 89 4.85 6.73 19.15
N PHE A 90 4.97 6.62 17.82
CA PHE A 90 3.91 6.11 16.95
C PHE A 90 4.01 4.58 16.74
N GLY A 91 5.08 3.98 17.29
CA GLY A 91 5.45 2.57 17.24
C GLY A 91 6.02 2.10 15.91
N HIS A 92 5.99 0.79 15.73
CA HIS A 92 6.90 0.09 14.81
C HIS A 92 6.24 -0.38 13.51
N GLY A 93 5.05 0.13 13.18
CA GLY A 93 4.24 -0.39 12.07
C GLY A 93 5.00 -0.40 10.73
N ARG A 94 5.71 0.70 10.43
CA ARG A 94 6.50 0.85 9.19
C ARG A 94 7.69 -0.10 9.05
N ILE A 95 8.08 -0.84 10.10
CA ILE A 95 9.13 -1.89 9.99
C ILE A 95 8.72 -2.96 8.98
N GLU A 96 7.42 -3.23 8.85
CA GLU A 96 6.92 -4.18 7.84
C GLU A 96 7.31 -3.76 6.42
N TYR A 97 7.12 -2.47 6.11
CA TYR A 97 7.53 -1.91 4.83
C TYR A 97 9.06 -1.88 4.70
N ILE A 98 9.80 -1.46 5.74
CA ILE A 98 11.27 -1.46 5.67
C ILE A 98 11.83 -2.87 5.41
N ALA A 99 11.26 -3.90 6.05
CA ALA A 99 11.64 -5.29 5.81
C ALA A 99 11.33 -5.74 4.37
N GLY A 100 10.15 -5.36 3.85
CA GLY A 100 9.78 -5.58 2.45
C GLY A 100 10.75 -4.92 1.48
N LEU A 101 11.22 -3.71 1.80
CA LEU A 101 12.11 -2.93 0.96
C LEU A 101 13.48 -3.61 0.83
N VAL A 102 14.03 -4.10 1.93
CA VAL A 102 15.30 -4.84 1.94
C VAL A 102 15.23 -6.09 1.05
N VAL A 103 14.12 -6.84 1.14
CA VAL A 103 13.91 -8.03 0.30
C VAL A 103 13.72 -7.65 -1.16
N ALA A 104 12.89 -6.65 -1.46
CA ALA A 104 12.69 -6.16 -2.83
C ALA A 104 14.01 -5.70 -3.47
N MET A 105 14.86 -4.98 -2.74
CA MET A 105 16.19 -4.58 -3.21
C MET A 105 17.08 -5.80 -3.51
N ALA A 106 17.10 -6.81 -2.62
CA ALA A 106 17.87 -8.03 -2.86
C ALA A 106 17.39 -8.77 -4.13
N ILE A 107 16.07 -8.84 -4.36
CA ILE A 107 15.48 -9.45 -5.56
C ILE A 107 15.88 -8.67 -6.81
N VAL A 108 15.80 -7.34 -6.80
CA VAL A 108 16.18 -6.51 -7.96
C VAL A 108 17.66 -6.66 -8.27
N LEU A 109 18.54 -6.60 -7.26
CA LEU A 109 19.98 -6.82 -7.45
C LEU A 109 20.26 -8.18 -8.09
N MET A 110 19.61 -9.24 -7.60
CA MET A 110 19.76 -10.57 -8.18
C MET A 110 19.20 -10.66 -9.61
N GLY A 111 18.07 -10.02 -9.87
CA GLY A 111 17.47 -9.94 -11.21
C GLY A 111 18.40 -9.28 -12.21
N VAL A 112 19.12 -8.21 -11.81
CA VAL A 112 20.12 -7.55 -12.67
C VAL A 112 21.30 -8.48 -12.97
N GLU A 113 21.81 -9.19 -11.97
CA GLU A 113 22.92 -10.14 -12.16
C GLU A 113 22.50 -11.27 -13.11
N LEU A 114 21.33 -11.88 -12.90
CA LEU A 114 20.80 -12.92 -13.77
C LEU A 114 20.54 -12.43 -15.20
N LEU A 115 20.07 -11.18 -15.35
CA LEU A 115 19.87 -10.55 -16.66
C LEU A 115 21.20 -10.44 -17.40
N LYS A 116 22.24 -9.95 -16.72
CA LYS A 116 23.59 -9.83 -17.26
C LYS A 116 24.14 -11.20 -17.68
N THR A 117 24.10 -12.20 -16.79
CA THR A 117 24.58 -13.55 -17.11
C THR A 117 23.79 -14.19 -18.26
N SER A 118 22.48 -13.93 -18.35
CA SER A 118 21.64 -14.42 -19.45
C SER A 118 22.04 -13.80 -20.78
N VAL A 119 22.30 -12.49 -20.83
CA VAL A 119 22.77 -11.77 -22.03
C VAL A 119 24.14 -12.27 -22.45
N GLU A 120 25.07 -12.44 -21.50
CA GLU A 120 26.40 -12.98 -21.76
C GLU A 120 26.32 -14.39 -22.38
N LYS A 121 25.42 -15.24 -21.86
CA LYS A 121 25.23 -16.60 -22.36
C LYS A 121 24.54 -16.67 -23.73
N ILE A 122 23.74 -15.66 -24.09
CA ILE A 122 23.20 -15.51 -25.46
C ILE A 122 24.30 -15.07 -26.42
N ALA A 123 25.16 -14.12 -26.00
CA ALA A 123 26.24 -13.59 -26.83
C ALA A 123 27.37 -14.61 -27.05
N SER A 124 27.70 -15.38 -26.01
CA SER A 124 28.70 -16.43 -26.00
C SER A 124 28.08 -17.73 -25.49
N PRO A 125 27.48 -18.55 -26.38
CA PRO A 125 26.82 -19.79 -25.97
C PRO A 125 27.81 -20.77 -25.35
N GLU A 126 27.72 -20.97 -24.04
CA GLU A 126 28.43 -22.03 -23.32
C GLU A 126 27.58 -23.30 -23.26
N GLU A 127 28.20 -24.46 -23.49
CA GLU A 127 27.51 -25.74 -23.40
C GLU A 127 27.00 -25.98 -21.98
N ILE A 128 25.70 -26.30 -21.88
CA ILE A 128 25.10 -26.72 -20.62
C ILE A 128 25.47 -28.18 -20.41
N VAL A 129 26.17 -28.46 -19.30
CA VAL A 129 26.49 -29.83 -18.94
C VAL A 129 25.21 -30.50 -18.46
N PHE A 130 24.73 -31.49 -19.20
CA PHE A 130 23.60 -32.30 -18.75
C PHE A 130 24.03 -33.15 -17.55
N HIS A 131 23.36 -32.96 -16.42
CA HIS A 131 23.55 -33.77 -15.23
C HIS A 131 22.22 -34.43 -14.81
N PRO A 132 22.13 -35.77 -14.74
CA PRO A 132 20.89 -36.46 -14.38
C PRO A 132 20.29 -36.01 -13.05
N VAL A 133 21.13 -35.60 -12.10
CA VAL A 133 20.69 -35.07 -10.80
C VAL A 133 19.92 -33.76 -10.96
N SER A 134 20.27 -32.92 -11.92
CA SER A 134 19.56 -31.66 -12.18
C SER A 134 18.14 -31.90 -12.72
N LEU A 135 17.96 -32.95 -13.52
CA LEU A 135 16.63 -33.39 -13.98
C LEU A 135 15.76 -33.84 -12.79
N VAL A 136 16.33 -34.65 -11.89
CA VAL A 136 15.65 -35.13 -10.68
C VAL A 136 15.25 -33.95 -9.78
N ILE A 137 16.14 -32.96 -9.63
CA ILE A 137 15.87 -31.75 -8.84
C ILE A 137 14.73 -30.93 -9.45
N LEU A 138 14.70 -30.72 -10.77
CA LEU A 138 13.63 -29.99 -11.43
C LEU A 138 12.28 -30.72 -11.35
N LEU A 139 12.27 -32.04 -11.54
CA LEU A 139 11.06 -32.86 -11.37
C LEU A 139 10.54 -32.83 -9.93
N ALA A 140 11.44 -32.93 -8.95
CA ALA A 140 11.10 -32.78 -7.54
C ALA A 140 10.56 -31.37 -7.25
N ALA A 141 11.14 -30.33 -7.86
CA ALA A 141 10.68 -28.96 -7.69
C ALA A 141 9.25 -28.74 -8.21
N VAL A 142 8.95 -29.27 -9.40
CA VAL A 142 7.58 -29.28 -9.96
C VAL A 142 6.61 -30.00 -9.01
N ALA A 143 7.00 -31.16 -8.48
CA ALA A 143 6.15 -31.91 -7.54
C ALA A 143 5.90 -31.14 -6.24
N VAL A 144 6.93 -30.48 -5.68
CA VAL A 144 6.81 -29.66 -4.48
C VAL A 144 5.93 -28.43 -4.72
N LYS A 145 6.09 -27.71 -5.83
CA LYS A 145 5.26 -26.54 -6.16
C LYS A 145 3.80 -26.94 -6.44
N MET A 146 3.56 -28.09 -7.09
CA MET A 146 2.23 -28.66 -7.23
C MET A 146 1.60 -29.01 -5.88
N TYR A 147 2.38 -29.61 -4.97
CA TYR A 147 1.94 -29.86 -3.60
C TYR A 147 1.61 -28.55 -2.87
N MET A 148 2.42 -27.50 -3.07
CA MET A 148 2.16 -26.16 -2.53
C MET A 148 0.87 -25.56 -3.04
N ALA A 149 0.65 -25.60 -4.36
CA ALA A 149 -0.60 -25.16 -4.97
C ALA A 149 -1.81 -25.92 -4.40
N PHE A 150 -1.69 -27.24 -4.26
CA PHE A 150 -2.77 -28.08 -3.74
C PHE A 150 -3.13 -27.74 -2.28
N TYR A 151 -2.14 -27.67 -1.38
CA TYR A 151 -2.46 -27.40 0.02
C TYR A 151 -2.95 -25.96 0.23
N ASN A 152 -2.37 -24.97 -0.46
CA ASN A 152 -2.78 -23.58 -0.33
C ASN A 152 -4.19 -23.38 -0.86
N ARG A 153 -4.55 -24.02 -1.98
CA ARG A 153 -5.91 -24.01 -2.51
C ARG A 153 -6.89 -24.69 -1.55
N SER A 154 -6.54 -25.87 -1.05
CA SER A 154 -7.41 -26.66 -0.17
C SER A 154 -7.69 -25.95 1.16
N VAL A 155 -6.66 -25.35 1.78
CA VAL A 155 -6.81 -24.61 3.03
C VAL A 155 -7.45 -23.25 2.77
N GLY A 156 -7.02 -22.52 1.73
CA GLY A 156 -7.57 -21.22 1.37
C GLY A 156 -9.06 -21.23 1.04
N GLN A 157 -9.60 -22.35 0.55
CA GLN A 157 -11.03 -22.56 0.41
C GLN A 157 -11.73 -22.79 1.76
N LYS A 158 -11.12 -23.55 2.68
CA LYS A 158 -11.71 -23.85 4.00
C LYS A 158 -11.81 -22.63 4.90
N ILE A 159 -10.78 -21.78 4.89
CA ILE A 159 -10.70 -20.58 5.76
C ILE A 159 -11.08 -19.28 5.05
N ASP A 160 -11.64 -19.39 3.84
CA ASP A 160 -11.94 -18.29 2.92
C ASP A 160 -10.84 -17.21 2.89
N SER A 161 -9.61 -17.62 2.56
CA SER A 161 -8.45 -16.75 2.50
C SER A 161 -8.08 -16.46 1.04
N ALA A 162 -8.32 -15.21 0.61
CA ALA A 162 -7.89 -14.72 -0.68
C ALA A 162 -6.36 -14.78 -0.83
N ALA A 163 -5.62 -14.46 0.23
CA ALA A 163 -4.15 -14.52 0.25
C ALA A 163 -3.65 -15.94 -0.08
N MET A 164 -4.21 -16.98 0.54
CA MET A 164 -3.81 -18.35 0.26
C MET A 164 -4.21 -18.82 -1.14
N ARG A 165 -5.35 -18.35 -1.67
CA ARG A 165 -5.72 -18.61 -3.07
C ARG A 165 -4.74 -17.96 -4.04
N ALA A 166 -4.25 -16.76 -3.73
CA ALA A 166 -3.21 -16.10 -4.50
C ALA A 166 -1.90 -16.89 -4.45
N THR A 167 -1.42 -17.30 -3.26
CA THR A 167 -0.23 -18.15 -3.10
C THR A 167 -0.35 -19.48 -3.85
N ALA A 168 -1.57 -20.05 -3.94
CA ALA A 168 -1.80 -21.26 -4.71
C ALA A 168 -1.65 -21.04 -6.23
N ALA A 169 -2.15 -19.91 -6.75
CA ALA A 169 -2.00 -19.55 -8.16
C ALA A 169 -0.55 -19.21 -8.52
N ASP A 170 0.16 -18.56 -7.59
CA ASP A 170 1.57 -18.26 -7.68
C ASP A 170 2.41 -19.55 -7.77
N SER A 171 2.20 -20.49 -6.84
CA SER A 171 2.87 -21.82 -6.88
C SER A 171 2.58 -22.61 -8.17
N LEU A 172 1.41 -22.42 -8.78
CA LEU A 172 1.06 -23.03 -10.06
C LEU A 172 1.80 -22.35 -11.22
N SER A 173 1.95 -21.04 -11.18
CA SER A 173 2.73 -20.27 -12.15
C SER A 173 4.21 -20.66 -12.10
N ASP A 174 4.77 -20.85 -10.90
CA ASP A 174 6.13 -21.36 -10.73
C ASP A 174 6.29 -22.78 -11.26
N THR A 175 5.27 -23.62 -11.08
CA THR A 175 5.25 -24.97 -11.66
C THR A 175 5.41 -24.91 -13.18
N ALA A 176 4.69 -23.98 -13.83
CA ALA A 176 4.79 -23.77 -15.27
C ALA A 176 6.18 -23.22 -15.66
N ALA A 177 6.73 -22.27 -14.89
CA ALA A 177 8.06 -21.71 -15.13
C ALA A 177 9.18 -22.75 -14.98
N THR A 178 9.22 -23.48 -13.86
CA THR A 178 10.17 -24.59 -13.65
C THR A 178 9.97 -25.69 -14.71
N GLY A 179 8.73 -25.96 -15.11
CA GLY A 179 8.42 -26.89 -16.20
C GLY A 179 8.97 -26.43 -17.56
N ALA A 180 8.91 -25.13 -17.85
CA ALA A 180 9.51 -24.56 -19.06
C ALA A 180 11.04 -24.69 -19.04
N VAL A 181 11.68 -24.43 -17.90
CA VAL A 181 13.13 -24.66 -17.72
C VAL A 181 13.48 -26.13 -17.95
N LEU A 182 12.70 -27.05 -17.38
CA LEU A 182 12.87 -28.49 -17.57
C LEU A 182 12.78 -28.90 -19.05
N VAL A 183 11.76 -28.41 -19.77
CA VAL A 183 11.60 -28.65 -21.20
C VAL A 183 12.76 -28.06 -21.99
N ALA A 184 13.21 -26.85 -21.67
CA ALA A 184 14.36 -26.22 -22.32
C ALA A 184 15.66 -27.02 -22.10
N THR A 185 15.88 -27.56 -20.89
CA THR A 185 17.02 -28.44 -20.59
C THR A 185 16.96 -29.72 -21.42
N LEU A 186 15.79 -30.35 -21.54
CA LEU A 186 15.61 -31.56 -22.35
C LEU A 186 15.84 -31.30 -23.84
N ILE A 187 15.29 -30.20 -24.38
CA ILE A 187 15.53 -29.80 -25.78
C ILE A 187 17.01 -29.54 -26.01
N SER A 188 17.69 -28.84 -25.09
CA SER A 188 19.12 -28.59 -25.21
C SER A 188 19.94 -29.88 -25.23
N HIS A 189 19.53 -30.90 -24.46
CA HIS A 189 20.22 -32.19 -24.44
C HIS A 189 20.00 -33.01 -25.72
N PHE A 190 18.76 -33.12 -26.20
CA PHE A 190 18.44 -33.98 -27.35
C PHE A 190 18.63 -33.33 -28.71
N ALA A 191 18.39 -32.02 -28.83
CA ALA A 191 18.48 -31.29 -30.09
C ALA A 191 19.76 -30.47 -30.24
N GLY A 192 20.57 -30.33 -29.17
CA GLY A 192 21.80 -29.52 -29.16
C GLY A 192 21.56 -28.01 -29.27
N ILE A 193 20.32 -27.55 -29.10
CA ILE A 193 19.95 -26.12 -29.20
C ILE A 193 20.02 -25.49 -27.80
N ASN A 194 20.93 -24.53 -27.61
CA ASN A 194 21.09 -23.83 -26.34
C ASN A 194 19.99 -22.74 -26.17
N LEU A 195 18.91 -23.10 -25.47
CA LEU A 195 17.81 -22.20 -25.15
C LEU A 195 17.95 -21.55 -23.77
N ASP A 196 18.95 -21.92 -22.99
CA ASP A 196 19.06 -21.54 -21.57
C ASP A 196 19.31 -20.05 -21.37
N GLY A 197 20.12 -19.42 -22.22
CA GLY A 197 20.31 -17.97 -22.19
C GLY A 197 18.99 -17.22 -22.42
N TRP A 198 18.17 -17.67 -23.37
CA TRP A 198 16.86 -17.07 -23.67
C TRP A 198 15.82 -17.31 -22.57
N CYS A 199 15.75 -18.53 -22.04
CA CYS A 199 14.88 -18.84 -20.91
C CYS A 199 15.30 -18.06 -19.65
N GLY A 200 16.60 -18.01 -19.36
CA GLY A 200 17.17 -17.21 -18.28
C GLY A 200 16.83 -15.73 -18.42
N LEU A 201 16.96 -15.17 -19.64
CA LEU A 201 16.62 -13.78 -19.93
C LEU A 201 15.15 -13.49 -19.62
N LEU A 202 14.23 -14.34 -20.09
CA LEU A 202 12.79 -14.17 -19.86
C LEU A 202 12.45 -14.23 -18.37
N VAL A 203 13.01 -15.20 -17.64
CA VAL A 203 12.78 -15.32 -16.20
C VAL A 203 13.41 -14.15 -15.44
N ALA A 204 14.61 -13.71 -15.80
CA ALA A 204 15.26 -12.56 -15.18
C ALA A 204 14.47 -11.26 -15.38
N LEU A 205 13.92 -11.01 -16.58
CA LEU A 205 13.03 -9.88 -16.83
C LEU A 205 11.75 -9.94 -16.00
N PHE A 206 11.17 -11.14 -15.85
CA PHE A 206 10.01 -11.34 -14.98
C PHE A 206 10.33 -11.03 -13.52
N ILE A 207 11.44 -11.53 -12.99
CA ILE A 207 11.92 -11.26 -11.62
C ILE A 207 12.20 -9.76 -11.41
N LEU A 208 12.80 -9.09 -12.39
CA LEU A 208 13.03 -7.64 -12.31
C LEU A 208 11.72 -6.86 -12.27
N TRP A 209 10.74 -7.24 -13.09
CA TRP A 209 9.44 -6.59 -13.10
C TRP A 209 8.71 -6.78 -11.77
N THR A 210 8.67 -8.01 -11.23
CA THR A 210 8.04 -8.29 -9.93
C THR A 210 8.80 -7.61 -8.78
N GLY A 211 10.14 -7.62 -8.81
CA GLY A 211 10.99 -6.95 -7.82
C GLY A 211 10.82 -5.44 -7.80
N LEU A 212 10.79 -4.77 -8.97
CA LEU A 212 10.55 -3.32 -9.07
C LEU A 212 9.13 -2.94 -8.64
N ARG A 213 8.15 -3.78 -8.96
CA ARG A 213 6.78 -3.60 -8.49
C ARG A 213 6.71 -3.70 -6.96
N ALA A 214 7.30 -4.74 -6.37
CA ALA A 214 7.37 -4.93 -4.92
C ALA A 214 8.12 -3.77 -4.23
N PHE A 215 9.19 -3.28 -4.85
CA PHE A 215 9.92 -2.10 -4.37
C PHE A 215 8.98 -0.89 -4.29
N LYS A 216 8.27 -0.58 -5.38
CA LYS A 216 7.31 0.54 -5.41
C LYS A 216 6.19 0.37 -4.39
N GLU A 217 5.57 -0.80 -4.34
CA GLU A 217 4.49 -1.13 -3.38
C GLU A 217 4.94 -0.98 -1.92
N THR A 218 6.24 -1.08 -1.66
CA THR A 218 6.81 -0.92 -0.32
C THR A 218 7.27 0.50 -0.01
N VAL A 219 7.72 1.26 -1.02
CA VAL A 219 8.13 2.66 -0.86
C VAL A 219 6.91 3.58 -0.73
N ASP A 220 5.84 3.33 -1.50
CA ASP A 220 4.68 4.22 -1.52
C ASP A 220 4.07 4.42 -0.11
N PRO A 221 3.84 3.38 0.73
CA PRO A 221 3.36 3.57 2.11
C PRO A 221 4.35 4.31 3.03
N LEU A 222 5.65 4.27 2.73
CA LEU A 222 6.67 5.01 3.50
C LEU A 222 6.67 6.50 3.16
N LEU A 223 6.40 6.85 1.90
CA LEU A 223 6.26 8.24 1.44
C LEU A 223 4.94 8.86 1.87
N GLY A 224 3.90 8.04 2.02
CA GLY A 224 2.54 8.45 2.32
C GLY A 224 1.64 8.18 1.11
N GLN A 225 0.61 7.38 1.33
CA GLN A 225 -0.43 7.10 0.33
C GLN A 225 -1.72 7.80 0.74
N PRO A 226 -2.54 8.23 -0.24
CA PRO A 226 -3.87 8.72 0.07
C PRO A 226 -4.68 7.62 0.77
N PRO A 227 -5.44 7.95 1.82
CA PRO A 227 -6.32 7.00 2.47
C PRO A 227 -7.41 6.53 1.49
N ARG A 228 -7.94 5.34 1.73
CA ARG A 228 -9.04 4.80 0.92
C ARG A 228 -10.30 5.67 1.09
N LYS A 229 -11.06 5.85 0.00
CA LYS A 229 -12.29 6.67 0.01
C LYS A 229 -13.29 6.21 1.07
N GLU A 230 -13.40 4.91 1.33
CA GLU A 230 -14.33 4.41 2.36
C GLU A 230 -13.96 4.89 3.77
N VAL A 231 -12.66 5.10 4.04
CA VAL A 231 -12.17 5.61 5.33
C VAL A 231 -12.50 7.09 5.44
N ILE A 232 -12.25 7.87 4.37
CA ILE A 232 -12.58 9.30 4.30
C ILE A 232 -14.08 9.52 4.53
N ASP A 233 -14.92 8.79 3.77
CA ASP A 233 -16.37 8.92 3.87
C ASP A 233 -16.88 8.53 5.27
N HIS A 234 -16.22 7.56 5.93
CA HIS A 234 -16.55 7.15 7.29
C HIS A 234 -16.20 8.24 8.31
N ILE A 235 -15.02 8.85 8.20
CA ILE A 235 -14.60 9.99 9.04
C ILE A 235 -15.60 11.14 8.88
N GLY A 236 -15.88 11.54 7.63
CA GLY A 236 -16.80 12.64 7.34
C GLY A 236 -18.20 12.39 7.87
N ARG A 237 -18.75 11.17 7.72
CA ARG A 237 -20.08 10.81 8.27
C ARG A 237 -20.11 10.85 9.80
N LEU A 238 -19.05 10.37 10.46
CA LEU A 238 -18.99 10.31 11.92
C LEU A 238 -18.87 11.71 12.51
N VAL A 239 -17.95 12.53 11.99
CA VAL A 239 -17.77 13.92 12.45
C VAL A 239 -19.02 14.75 12.18
N ARG A 240 -19.60 14.70 10.97
CA ARG A 240 -20.83 15.43 10.62
C ARG A 240 -22.10 14.88 11.28
N SER A 241 -22.02 13.79 12.05
CA SER A 241 -23.18 13.28 12.79
C SER A 241 -23.48 14.11 14.05
N HIS A 242 -22.50 14.90 14.50
CA HIS A 242 -22.62 15.83 15.62
C HIS A 242 -23.21 17.17 15.11
N PRO A 243 -24.44 17.55 15.52
CA PRO A 243 -25.11 18.76 14.99
C PRO A 243 -24.38 20.08 15.23
N GLU A 244 -23.53 20.13 16.25
CA GLU A 244 -22.72 21.30 16.60
C GLU A 244 -21.55 21.51 15.63
N ILE A 245 -21.16 20.48 14.89
CA ILE A 245 -20.13 20.56 13.85
C ILE A 245 -20.81 20.89 12.53
N ILE A 246 -20.68 22.14 12.10
CA ILE A 246 -21.36 22.68 10.91
C ILE A 246 -20.56 22.45 9.61
N GLY A 247 -19.27 22.15 9.74
CA GLY A 247 -18.36 21.96 8.62
C GLY A 247 -17.13 21.14 9.02
N MET A 248 -16.43 20.62 8.02
CA MET A 248 -15.18 19.89 8.21
C MET A 248 -14.29 20.13 6.99
N HIS A 249 -13.04 20.50 7.24
CA HIS A 249 -12.02 20.71 6.22
C HIS A 249 -10.65 20.23 6.71
N ASP A 250 -9.63 20.31 5.86
CA ASP A 250 -8.23 19.93 6.16
C ASP A 250 -8.03 18.56 6.78
N LEU A 251 -8.76 17.57 6.26
CA LEU A 251 -8.56 16.18 6.65
C LEU A 251 -7.19 15.67 6.19
N ILE A 252 -6.31 15.45 7.14
CA ILE A 252 -5.00 14.83 6.96
C ILE A 252 -5.01 13.47 7.64
N VAL A 253 -4.66 12.42 6.87
CA VAL A 253 -4.53 11.06 7.39
C VAL A 253 -3.11 10.57 7.19
N HIS A 254 -2.41 10.32 8.29
CA HIS A 254 -1.08 9.73 8.31
C HIS A 254 -1.15 8.23 8.65
N ASP A 255 -0.58 7.41 7.77
CA ASP A 255 -0.40 5.97 7.99
C ASP A 255 0.99 5.69 8.60
N TYR A 256 1.04 5.06 9.78
CA TYR A 256 2.26 4.64 10.48
C TYR A 256 2.47 3.12 10.46
N GLY A 257 1.85 2.46 9.49
CA GLY A 257 1.86 1.02 9.28
C GLY A 257 0.53 0.38 9.66
N PRO A 258 0.38 -0.93 9.38
CA PRO A 258 -0.90 -1.61 9.50
C PRO A 258 -1.57 -1.45 10.87
N GLY A 259 -2.80 -0.95 10.85
CA GLY A 259 -3.61 -0.71 12.05
C GLY A 259 -3.18 0.49 12.89
N ARG A 260 -2.39 1.41 12.33
CA ARG A 260 -1.94 2.64 13.01
C ARG A 260 -2.12 3.84 12.10
N MET A 261 -3.22 4.55 12.32
CA MET A 261 -3.51 5.80 11.62
C MET A 261 -3.51 6.95 12.62
N MET A 262 -2.98 8.09 12.19
CA MET A 262 -3.15 9.36 12.87
C MET A 262 -3.97 10.28 11.97
N ILE A 263 -5.05 10.81 12.50
CA ILE A 263 -5.98 11.67 11.78
C ILE A 263 -5.89 13.06 12.40
N SER A 264 -5.76 14.07 11.56
CA SER A 264 -5.91 15.48 11.92
C SER A 264 -6.96 16.08 11.01
N LEU A 265 -7.88 16.86 11.55
CA LEU A 265 -8.89 17.58 10.76
C LEU A 265 -9.33 18.84 11.48
N HIS A 266 -9.93 19.76 10.74
CA HIS A 266 -10.59 20.92 11.30
C HIS A 266 -12.10 20.70 11.31
N ALA A 267 -12.75 21.02 12.42
CA ALA A 267 -14.19 20.96 12.60
C ALA A 267 -14.70 22.38 12.85
N GLU A 268 -15.54 22.86 11.95
CA GLU A 268 -16.16 24.19 12.06
C GLU A 268 -17.28 24.13 13.08
N VAL A 269 -17.28 25.07 14.03
CA VAL A 269 -18.30 25.20 15.08
C VAL A 269 -18.79 26.66 15.21
N PRO A 270 -20.02 26.92 15.69
CA PRO A 270 -20.49 28.29 15.87
C PRO A 270 -19.67 29.08 16.92
N ALA A 271 -19.16 30.24 16.54
CA ALA A 271 -18.38 31.12 17.43
C ALA A 271 -19.17 31.64 18.65
N SER A 272 -20.50 31.61 18.58
CA SER A 272 -21.42 32.00 19.67
C SER A 272 -21.70 30.87 20.67
N GLY A 273 -21.25 29.64 20.40
CA GLY A 273 -21.46 28.48 21.27
C GLY A 273 -20.62 28.52 22.55
N ASP A 274 -21.03 27.73 23.55
CA ASP A 274 -20.26 27.56 24.78
C ASP A 274 -19.01 26.71 24.50
N VAL A 275 -17.83 27.28 24.76
CA VAL A 275 -16.53 26.67 24.43
C VAL A 275 -16.36 25.30 25.09
N LEU A 276 -16.83 25.11 26.32
CA LEU A 276 -16.69 23.83 27.03
C LEU A 276 -17.64 22.78 26.45
N ALA A 277 -18.87 23.16 26.12
CA ALA A 277 -19.82 22.26 25.46
C ALA A 277 -19.35 21.84 24.06
N LEU A 278 -18.86 22.78 23.26
CA LEU A 278 -18.32 22.48 21.93
C LEU A 278 -17.08 21.58 22.03
N HIS A 279 -16.16 21.86 22.96
CA HIS A 279 -15.01 20.99 23.19
C HIS A 279 -15.42 19.57 23.61
N ASP A 280 -16.47 19.40 24.41
CA ASP A 280 -16.97 18.06 24.77
C ASP A 280 -17.48 17.29 23.53
N VAL A 281 -18.14 17.97 22.59
CA VAL A 281 -18.55 17.38 21.31
C VAL A 281 -17.33 16.94 20.49
N ILE A 282 -16.30 17.78 20.41
CA ILE A 282 -15.05 17.44 19.71
C ILE A 282 -14.36 16.23 20.37
N ASP A 283 -14.24 16.21 21.70
CA ASP A 283 -13.68 15.08 22.45
C ASP A 283 -14.47 13.78 22.18
N ASN A 284 -15.80 13.86 22.10
CA ASN A 284 -16.63 12.70 21.79
C ASN A 284 -16.40 12.20 20.36
N ALA A 285 -16.34 13.10 19.38
CA ALA A 285 -16.02 12.76 17.99
C ALA A 285 -14.63 12.10 17.87
N GLU A 286 -13.60 12.61 18.56
CA GLU A 286 -12.27 12.00 18.60
C GLU A 286 -12.28 10.58 19.18
N ARG A 287 -13.04 10.36 20.26
CA ARG A 287 -13.19 9.04 20.89
C ARG A 287 -13.89 8.06 19.96
N GLU A 288 -14.96 8.48 19.30
CA GLU A 288 -15.71 7.67 18.35
C GLU A 288 -14.85 7.29 17.13
N LEU A 289 -14.03 8.21 16.62
CA LEU A 289 -13.04 7.90 15.58
C LEU A 289 -12.03 6.85 16.05
N ARG A 290 -11.46 7.03 17.25
CA ARG A 290 -10.52 6.06 17.84
C ARG A 290 -11.14 4.68 18.01
N ASP A 291 -12.37 4.60 18.51
CA ASP A 291 -13.02 3.33 18.81
C ASP A 291 -13.49 2.61 17.53
N SER A 292 -13.90 3.36 16.50
CA SER A 292 -14.36 2.80 15.22
C SER A 292 -13.22 2.43 14.25
N LEU A 293 -12.14 3.23 14.21
CA LEU A 293 -11.03 3.06 13.26
C LEU A 293 -9.72 2.57 13.89
N GLY A 294 -9.62 2.54 15.22
CA GLY A 294 -8.38 2.21 15.91
C GLY A 294 -7.26 3.24 15.72
N CYS A 295 -7.61 4.51 15.48
CA CYS A 295 -6.69 5.59 15.17
C CYS A 295 -6.46 6.53 16.36
N THR A 296 -5.40 7.35 16.28
CA THR A 296 -5.28 8.57 17.09
C THR A 296 -5.86 9.72 16.27
N ALA A 297 -6.93 10.36 16.75
CA ALA A 297 -7.52 11.53 16.10
C ALA A 297 -7.18 12.78 16.92
N VAL A 298 -6.93 13.89 16.21
CA VAL A 298 -6.87 15.25 16.78
C VAL A 298 -7.77 16.11 15.90
N ILE A 299 -8.76 16.75 16.51
CA ILE A 299 -9.68 17.63 15.82
C ILE A 299 -9.41 19.05 16.29
N HIS A 300 -8.98 19.91 15.37
CA HIS A 300 -8.91 21.34 15.63
C HIS A 300 -10.32 21.92 15.59
N MET A 301 -10.74 22.57 16.67
CA MET A 301 -12.01 23.28 16.72
C MET A 301 -11.83 24.66 16.08
N ASP A 302 -12.54 24.90 14.98
CA ASP A 302 -12.47 26.16 14.24
C ASP A 302 -13.77 26.97 14.36
N PRO A 303 -13.77 28.08 15.13
CA PRO A 303 -14.98 28.85 15.38
C PRO A 303 -15.33 29.76 14.19
N VAL A 304 -16.50 29.54 13.60
CA VAL A 304 -17.05 30.34 12.49
C VAL A 304 -18.17 31.25 13.00
N VAL A 305 -18.15 32.52 12.58
CA VAL A 305 -19.22 33.47 12.87
C VAL A 305 -20.40 33.20 11.94
N THR A 306 -21.50 32.67 12.47
CA THR A 306 -22.70 32.31 11.69
C THR A 306 -23.80 33.38 11.68
N ASP A 307 -23.59 34.50 12.37
CA ASP A 307 -24.62 35.52 12.61
C ASP A 307 -24.42 36.80 11.77
N ASP A 308 -23.55 36.78 10.76
CA ASP A 308 -23.31 37.91 9.85
C ASP A 308 -23.77 37.59 8.43
N ALA A 309 -25.03 37.97 8.14
CA ALA A 309 -25.66 37.76 6.85
C ALA A 309 -24.90 38.37 5.66
N LEU A 310 -24.11 39.44 5.87
CA LEU A 310 -23.28 40.01 4.80
C LEU A 310 -22.07 39.11 4.52
N THR A 311 -21.42 38.64 5.58
CA THR A 311 -20.27 37.72 5.46
C THR A 311 -20.70 36.40 4.84
N ASP A 312 -21.83 35.83 5.25
CA ASP A 312 -22.34 34.57 4.69
C ASP A 312 -22.72 34.69 3.22
N CYS A 313 -23.46 35.75 2.85
CA CYS A 313 -23.81 36.01 1.45
C CYS A 313 -22.56 36.23 0.59
N THR A 314 -21.55 36.93 1.11
CA THR A 314 -20.30 37.13 0.39
C THR A 314 -19.53 35.82 0.26
N ARG A 315 -19.44 35.02 1.32
CA ARG A 315 -18.83 33.69 1.31
C ARG A 315 -19.44 32.80 0.23
N GLU A 316 -20.77 32.72 0.16
CA GLU A 316 -21.46 31.92 -0.86
C GLU A 316 -21.15 32.40 -2.29
N ARG A 317 -21.10 33.72 -2.51
CA ARG A 317 -20.73 34.29 -3.81
C ARG A 317 -19.28 34.00 -4.19
N VAL A 318 -18.35 34.09 -3.24
CA VAL A 318 -16.94 33.73 -3.49
C VAL A 318 -16.81 32.23 -3.75
N ALA A 319 -17.46 31.38 -2.95
CA ALA A 319 -17.45 29.93 -3.10
C ALA A 319 -17.96 29.50 -4.48
N GLU A 320 -19.01 30.15 -4.98
CA GLU A 320 -19.52 29.90 -6.33
C GLU A 320 -18.59 30.46 -7.42
N ALA A 321 -17.99 31.63 -7.20
CA ALA A 321 -17.07 32.24 -8.16
C ALA A 321 -15.80 31.41 -8.37
N VAL A 322 -15.22 30.85 -7.29
CA VAL A 322 -13.98 30.04 -7.42
C VAL A 322 -14.19 28.74 -8.18
N LYS A 323 -15.43 28.21 -8.25
CA LYS A 323 -15.75 27.03 -9.09
C LYS A 323 -15.56 27.27 -10.58
N ALA A 324 -15.46 28.52 -11.01
CA ALA A 324 -15.06 28.86 -12.39
C ALA A 324 -13.62 28.43 -12.73
N LEU A 325 -12.80 28.13 -11.71
CA LEU A 325 -11.45 27.57 -11.89
C LEU A 325 -11.51 26.07 -12.21
N ASP A 326 -12.28 25.33 -11.43
CA ASP A 326 -12.59 23.90 -11.55
C ASP A 326 -13.80 23.63 -10.62
N GLU A 327 -14.75 22.80 -11.03
CA GLU A 327 -15.98 22.53 -10.25
C GLU A 327 -15.71 21.96 -8.86
N ARG A 328 -14.53 21.35 -8.65
CA ARG A 328 -14.10 20.72 -7.39
C ARG A 328 -13.39 21.67 -6.43
N VAL A 329 -13.17 22.94 -6.81
CA VAL A 329 -12.52 23.93 -5.94
C VAL A 329 -13.50 24.40 -4.87
N SER A 330 -13.06 24.41 -3.62
CA SER A 330 -13.81 24.92 -2.46
C SER A 330 -13.02 25.99 -1.71
N ILE A 331 -13.72 26.77 -0.88
CA ILE A 331 -13.10 27.73 0.03
C ILE A 331 -13.44 27.39 1.48
N HIS A 332 -12.49 27.64 2.38
CA HIS A 332 -12.60 27.44 3.83
C HIS A 332 -12.09 28.69 4.57
N ASP A 333 -12.30 28.78 5.88
CA ASP A 333 -11.81 29.85 6.77
C ASP A 333 -12.13 31.29 6.32
N PHE A 334 -13.31 31.46 5.72
CA PHE A 334 -13.70 32.75 5.15
C PHE A 334 -14.00 33.80 6.21
N ARG A 335 -13.28 34.92 6.15
CA ARG A 335 -13.47 36.08 7.01
C ARG A 335 -13.42 37.39 6.24
N MET A 336 -14.20 38.37 6.70
CA MET A 336 -14.23 39.71 6.13
C MET A 336 -13.68 40.74 7.10
N VAL A 337 -12.70 41.53 6.65
CA VAL A 337 -12.14 42.65 7.40
C VAL A 337 -12.38 43.94 6.63
N SER A 338 -13.39 44.71 7.07
CA SER A 338 -13.76 45.97 6.42
C SER A 338 -12.90 47.14 6.93
N GLY A 339 -12.18 47.79 6.02
CA GLY A 339 -11.43 49.02 6.26
C GLY A 339 -12.10 50.25 5.65
N PRO A 340 -11.58 51.46 5.91
CA PRO A 340 -12.15 52.71 5.40
C PRO A 340 -12.03 52.90 3.87
N THR A 341 -11.11 52.18 3.21
CA THR A 341 -10.88 52.28 1.76
C THR A 341 -11.24 51.01 0.99
N HIS A 342 -11.14 49.84 1.62
CA HIS A 342 -11.38 48.54 1.01
C HIS A 342 -11.74 47.50 2.07
N THR A 343 -12.29 46.38 1.64
CA THR A 343 -12.58 45.21 2.48
C THR A 343 -11.72 44.03 2.03
N ASN A 344 -10.97 43.45 2.97
CA ASN A 344 -10.19 42.25 2.71
C ASN A 344 -11.08 41.02 2.94
N LEU A 345 -11.17 40.18 1.91
CA LEU A 345 -11.73 38.84 2.01
C LEU A 345 -10.56 37.89 2.21
N ILE A 346 -10.48 37.28 3.39
CA ILE A 346 -9.39 36.36 3.73
C ILE A 346 -9.99 34.97 3.81
N PHE A 347 -9.43 34.02 3.07
CA PHE A 347 -9.94 32.65 2.99
C PHE A 347 -8.91 31.74 2.34
N ASP A 348 -9.04 30.45 2.63
CA ASP A 348 -8.18 29.42 2.07
C ASP A 348 -8.91 28.72 0.93
N VAL A 349 -8.17 28.31 -0.09
CA VAL A 349 -8.73 27.73 -1.31
C VAL A 349 -8.16 26.34 -1.51
N ALA A 350 -9.04 25.35 -1.37
CA ALA A 350 -8.74 23.96 -1.61
C ALA A 350 -8.80 23.68 -3.13
N VAL A 351 -7.63 23.46 -3.73
CA VAL A 351 -7.47 23.17 -5.16
C VAL A 351 -6.96 21.74 -5.36
N PRO A 352 -7.62 20.91 -6.18
CA PRO A 352 -7.12 19.58 -6.49
C PRO A 352 -5.69 19.58 -7.07
N TYR A 353 -4.90 18.55 -6.73
CA TYR A 353 -3.52 18.41 -7.22
C TYR A 353 -3.41 18.25 -8.74
N ASP A 354 -4.45 17.77 -9.41
CA ASP A 354 -4.46 17.57 -10.87
C ASP A 354 -4.74 18.86 -11.67
N VAL A 355 -5.12 19.95 -10.99
CA VAL A 355 -5.27 21.27 -11.62
C VAL A 355 -3.90 21.84 -11.97
N SER A 356 -3.65 22.01 -13.27
CA SER A 356 -2.34 22.40 -13.83
C SER A 356 -1.98 23.88 -13.64
N LEU A 357 -2.87 24.70 -13.08
CA LEU A 357 -2.62 26.12 -12.84
C LEU A 357 -1.55 26.30 -11.76
N SER A 358 -0.62 27.24 -11.95
CA SER A 358 0.32 27.65 -10.91
C SER A 358 -0.39 28.43 -9.79
N GLU A 359 0.18 28.45 -8.59
CA GLU A 359 -0.38 29.23 -7.47
C GLU A 359 -0.54 30.71 -7.81
N ASN A 360 0.40 31.30 -8.58
CA ASN A 360 0.30 32.68 -9.02
C ASN A 360 -0.88 32.90 -9.97
N GLU A 361 -1.14 31.98 -10.90
CA GLU A 361 -2.29 32.06 -11.81
C GLU A 361 -3.61 31.91 -11.05
N ILE A 362 -3.66 31.00 -10.06
CA ILE A 362 -4.82 30.83 -9.19
C ILE A 362 -5.08 32.12 -8.41
N ARG A 363 -4.07 32.68 -7.72
CA ARG A 363 -4.19 33.96 -6.99
C ARG A 363 -4.69 35.09 -7.89
N GLN A 364 -4.14 35.23 -9.09
CA GLN A 364 -4.55 36.27 -10.04
C GLN A 364 -6.00 36.12 -10.49
N ARG A 365 -6.43 34.88 -10.81
CA ARG A 365 -7.81 34.63 -11.21
C ARG A 365 -8.78 34.87 -10.06
N ILE A 366 -8.43 34.47 -8.84
CA ILE A 366 -9.26 34.71 -7.66
C ILE A 366 -9.36 36.21 -7.35
N ASP A 367 -8.26 36.96 -7.41
CA ASP A 367 -8.32 38.42 -7.21
C ASP A 367 -9.24 39.10 -8.25
N HIS A 368 -9.18 38.65 -9.51
CA HIS A 368 -10.08 39.14 -10.56
C HIS A 368 -11.56 38.77 -10.29
N LEU A 369 -11.82 37.53 -9.87
CA LEU A 369 -13.18 37.07 -9.53
C LEU A 369 -13.76 37.84 -8.35
N VAL A 370 -12.96 38.06 -7.30
CA VAL A 370 -13.38 38.80 -6.10
C VAL A 370 -13.64 40.27 -6.42
N ARG A 371 -12.77 40.93 -7.19
CA ARG A 371 -12.99 42.33 -7.62
C ARG A 371 -14.19 42.50 -8.54
N ALA A 372 -14.56 41.45 -9.29
CA ALA A 372 -15.78 41.46 -10.10
C ALA A 372 -17.06 41.41 -9.25
N LEU A 373 -16.98 40.98 -7.98
CA LEU A 373 -18.11 40.96 -7.05
C LEU A 373 -18.38 42.34 -6.40
N ASP A 374 -17.32 43.07 -6.03
CA ASP A 374 -17.28 44.48 -5.61
C ASP A 374 -15.84 45.00 -5.80
N GLU A 375 -15.66 46.15 -6.45
CA GLU A 375 -14.33 46.73 -6.73
C GLU A 375 -13.53 47.05 -5.45
N ARG A 376 -14.20 47.17 -4.31
CA ARG A 376 -13.58 47.42 -3.00
C ARG A 376 -13.15 46.14 -2.29
N TYR A 377 -13.42 44.95 -2.86
CA TYR A 377 -12.98 43.68 -2.28
C TYR A 377 -11.60 43.29 -2.77
N PHE A 378 -10.75 42.88 -1.82
CA PHE A 378 -9.39 42.41 -2.07
C PHE A 378 -9.23 41.01 -1.50
N ALA A 379 -8.75 40.08 -2.32
CA ALA A 379 -8.56 38.70 -1.91
C ALA A 379 -7.20 38.52 -1.22
N VAL A 380 -7.21 37.98 -0.01
CA VAL A 380 -6.01 37.56 0.72
C VAL A 380 -6.12 36.06 0.93
N VAL A 381 -5.44 35.30 0.07
CA VAL A 381 -5.73 33.87 -0.11
C VAL A 381 -4.53 33.00 0.21
N GLU A 382 -4.73 31.92 0.97
CA GLU A 382 -3.82 30.78 1.01
C GLU A 382 -4.35 29.68 0.07
N ILE A 383 -3.43 28.98 -0.62
CA ILE A 383 -3.82 27.96 -1.60
C ILE A 383 -3.38 26.62 -1.04
N ASP A 384 -4.34 25.77 -0.76
CA ASP A 384 -4.11 24.41 -0.29
C ASP A 384 -4.30 23.44 -1.43
N ARG A 385 -3.29 22.61 -1.65
CA ARG A 385 -3.40 21.51 -2.60
C ARG A 385 -4.00 20.31 -1.89
N VAL A 386 -5.23 19.97 -2.25
CA VAL A 386 -5.98 18.88 -1.61
C VAL A 386 -5.95 17.63 -2.46
N TYR A 387 -5.73 16.49 -1.79
CA TYR A 387 -5.73 15.14 -2.38
C TYR A 387 -7.00 14.34 -2.03
N ILE A 388 -7.90 14.94 -1.23
CA ILE A 388 -9.13 14.33 -0.71
C ILE A 388 -10.28 15.32 -0.93
N GLU A 389 -11.42 14.84 -1.43
CA GLU A 389 -12.71 15.54 -1.37
C GLU A 389 -13.29 15.35 0.04
N ALA A 390 -13.53 16.43 0.79
CA ALA A 390 -14.11 16.39 2.15
C ALA A 390 -15.63 16.60 2.15
#